data_AF-A0A5R9J167-F1
#
_entry.id   AF-A0A5R9J167-F1
#
_cell.length_a   1.000
_cell.length_b   1.000
_cell.length_c   1.000
_cell.angle_alpha   90.00
_cell.angle_beta   90.00
_cell.angle_gamma   90.00
#
_symmetry.space_group_name_H-M   'P 1'
#
loop_
_entity.id
_entity.type
_entity.pdbx_description
1 polymer ?
#
loop_
_entity_poly.entity_id
_entity_poly.type
_entity_poly.pdbx_seq_one_letter_code
_entity_poly.pdbx_strand_id
1 'polypeptide(L)' 'MLDGDQWEATIGPDGALWIPATLLEKMRWKGGTVLIAEITDDGILLVEAGSAGDIRA' A
#
# COMPACT_ATOMS: atom_id res chain seq x y z
N MET A 1 15.09 -13.72 3.55
CA MET A 1 13.98 -13.18 4.34
C MET A 1 13.93 -11.71 3.98
N LEU A 2 12.95 -11.30 3.16
CA LEU A 2 12.77 -9.88 2.87
C LEU A 2 12.20 -9.28 4.17
N ASP A 3 12.93 -8.38 4.81
CA ASP A 3 12.40 -7.47 5.84
C ASP A 3 11.40 -6.53 5.15
N GLY A 4 10.28 -7.08 4.69
CA GLY A 4 9.12 -6.31 4.32
C GLY A 4 8.54 -5.82 5.62
N ASP A 5 8.59 -4.51 5.85
CA ASP A 5 7.82 -3.93 6.95
C ASP A 5 6.35 -4.37 6.76
N GLN A 6 5.87 -5.29 7.60
CA GLN A 6 4.50 -5.74 7.57
C GLN A 6 3.65 -4.67 8.25
N TRP A 7 2.82 -3.98 7.46
CA TRP A 7 1.91 -2.97 7.97
C TRP A 7 0.49 -3.47 7.90
N GLU A 8 -0.25 -3.28 8.99
CA GLU A 8 -1.68 -3.58 9.03
C GLU A 8 -2.43 -2.60 8.13
N ALA A 9 -2.86 -3.07 6.96
CA ALA A 9 -3.89 -2.43 6.15
C ALA A 9 -5.15 -3.29 6.18
N THR A 10 -6.32 -2.67 6.11
CA THR A 10 -7.62 -3.35 6.21
C THR A 10 -8.53 -2.94 5.06
N ILE A 11 -9.33 -3.89 4.56
CA ILE A 11 -10.44 -3.56 3.66
C ILE A 11 -11.65 -3.19 4.52
N GLY A 12 -12.11 -1.94 4.37
CA GLY A 12 -13.33 -1.44 4.97
C GLY A 12 -14.57 -2.17 4.44
N PRO A 13 -15.70 -2.10 5.16
CA PRO A 13 -16.95 -2.75 4.74
C PRO A 13 -17.52 -2.21 3.41
N ASP A 14 -17.02 -1.07 2.95
CA ASP A 14 -17.33 -0.43 1.68
C ASP A 14 -16.34 -0.81 0.55
N GLY A 15 -15.37 -1.67 0.82
CA GLY A 15 -14.31 -2.03 -0.12
C GLY A 15 -13.16 -1.02 -0.19
N ALA A 16 -13.18 0.03 0.64
CA ALA A 16 -12.08 0.98 0.70
C ALA A 16 -10.86 0.40 1.43
N LEU A 17 -9.65 0.72 0.98
CA LEU A 17 -8.43 0.37 1.67
C LEU A 17 -8.14 1.37 2.80
N TRP A 18 -8.12 0.89 4.04
CA TRP A 18 -7.76 1.67 5.22
C TRP A 18 -6.31 1.43 5.58
N ILE A 19 -5.54 2.52 5.63
CA ILE A 19 -4.11 2.49 5.89
C ILE A 19 -3.80 3.44 7.05
N PRO A 20 -2.96 3.04 8.02
CA PRO A 20 -2.49 3.94 9.06
C PRO A 20 -1.80 5.18 8.47
N ALA A 21 -2.14 6.37 8.98
CA ALA A 21 -1.52 7.61 8.52
C ALA A 21 0.02 7.60 8.68
N THR A 22 0.52 6.94 9.72
CA THR A 22 1.96 6.76 9.97
C THR A 22 2.68 6.02 8.84
N LEU A 23 1.99 5.09 8.16
CA LEU A 23 2.54 4.40 7.00
C LEU A 23 2.65 5.35 5.80
N LEU A 24 1.65 6.20 5.59
CA LEU A 24 1.69 7.22 4.53
C LEU A 24 2.84 8.22 4.75
N GLU A 25 3.09 8.61 6.00
CA GLU A 25 4.24 9.45 6.36
C GLU A 25 5.58 8.74 6.11
N LYS A 26 5.70 7.47 6.52
CA LYS A 26 6.92 6.66 6.30
C LYS A 26 7.21 6.51 4.80
N MET A 27 6.17 6.28 3.99
CA MET A 27 6.28 6.19 2.53
C MET A 27 6.42 7.55 1.85
N ARG A 28 6.35 8.67 2.60
CA ARG A 28 6.35 10.04 2.07
C ARG A 28 5.30 10.22 0.99
N TRP A 29 4.08 9.76 1.26
CA TRP A 29 2.93 9.82 0.36
C TRP A 29 2.68 11.23 -0.17
N LYS A 30 2.40 11.37 -1.47
CA LYS A 30 2.04 12.64 -2.11
C LYS A 30 0.91 12.43 -3.10
N GLY A 31 0.26 13.53 -3.50
CA GLY A 31 -0.70 13.48 -4.60
C GLY A 31 -0.02 12.90 -5.86
N GLY A 32 -0.63 11.85 -6.43
CA GLY A 32 -0.08 11.13 -7.59
C GLY A 32 0.77 9.91 -7.25
N THR A 33 0.98 9.59 -5.97
CA THR A 33 1.56 8.29 -5.57
C THR A 33 0.56 7.17 -5.84
N VAL A 34 1.04 6.05 -6.36
CA VAL A 34 0.26 4.83 -6.58
C VAL A 34 0.85 3.68 -5.76
N LEU A 35 -0.02 2.88 -5.15
CA LEU A 35 0.35 1.64 -4.46
C LEU A 35 0.04 0.44 -5.32
N ILE A 36 0.99 -0.47 -5.36
CA ILE A 36 0.74 -1.86 -5.77
C ILE A 36 0.52 -2.64 -4.47
N ALA A 37 -0.71 -3.11 -4.30
CA ALA A 37 -1.11 -3.97 -3.20
C ALA A 37 -1.43 -5.37 -3.75
N GLU A 38 -0.87 -6.39 -3.11
CA GLU A 38 -1.23 -7.79 -3.33
C GLU A 38 -2.15 -8.23 -2.19
N ILE A 39 -3.33 -8.74 -2.53
CA ILE A 39 -4.27 -9.31 -1.56
C ILE A 39 -3.99 -10.81 -1.51
N THR A 40 -3.65 -11.32 -0.32
CA THR A 40 -3.39 -12.72 -0.04
C THR A 40 -4.42 -13.27 0.95
N ASP A 41 -4.38 -14.58 1.19
CA ASP A 41 -5.22 -15.22 2.19
C ASP A 41 -4.94 -14.73 3.63
N ASP A 42 -3.72 -14.21 3.86
CA ASP A 42 -3.24 -13.73 5.16
C ASP A 42 -3.39 -12.20 5.33
N GLY A 43 -3.86 -11.47 4.30
CA GLY A 43 -4.08 -10.04 4.36
C GLY A 43 -3.62 -9.28 3.12
N ILE A 44 -3.06 -8.08 3.33
CA ILE A 44 -2.62 -7.20 2.25
C ILE A 44 -1.12 -6.98 2.37
N LEU A 45 -0.39 -7.29 1.30
CA LEU A 45 1.01 -6.94 1.14
C LEU A 45 1.11 -5.69 0.27
N LEU A 46 1.80 -4.66 0.77
CA LEU A 46 2.14 -3.47 -0.02
C LEU A 46 3.51 -3.69 -0.65
N VAL A 47 3.57 -3.73 -1.98
CA VAL A 47 4.76 -4.16 -2.74
C VAL A 47 5.57 -2.97 -3.22
N GLU A 48 4.92 -1.90 -3.70
CA GLU A 48 5.61 -0.73 -4.23
C GLU A 48 4.74 0.53 -4.12
N ALA A 49 5.38 1.67 -3.80
CA ALA A 49 4.80 3.00 -3.88
C ALA A 49 5.55 3.80 -4.96
N GLY A 50 4.94 3.97 -6.13
CA GLY A 50 5.52 4.69 -7.27
C GLY A 50 4.78 5.99 -7.57
N SER A 51 5.18 6.71 -8.63
CA SER A 51 4.33 7.75 -9.20
C SER A 51 3.41 7.16 -10.27
N ALA A 52 2.24 7.76 -10.50
CA ALA A 52 1.32 7.30 -11.54
C ALA A 52 1.96 7.25 -12.96
N GLY A 53 3.06 7.97 -13.19
CA GLY A 53 3.82 7.93 -14.44
C GLY A 53 4.76 6.73 -14.59
N ASP A 54 5.05 6.02 -13.49
CA ASP A 54 6.01 4.90 -13.47
C ASP A 54 5.35 3.55 -13.77
N ILE A 55 4.02 3.47 -13.67
CA ILE A 55 3.27 2.24 -13.97
C ILE A 55 3.14 2.11 -15.49
N ARG A 56 3.90 1.17 -16.06
CA ARG A 56 3.74 0.74 -17.46
C ARG A 56 3.09 -0.63 -17.48
N ALA A 57 1.93 -0.71 -18.13
CA ALA A 57 1.23 -1.96 -18.42
C ALA A 57 1.96 -2.78 -19.49
#